data_AF-A0A8H7D132-F1
#
_entry.id   AF-A0A8H7D132-F1
#
_cell.length_a   1.000
_cell.length_b   1.000
_cell.length_c   1.000
_cell.angle_alpha   90.00
_cell.angle_beta   90.00
_cell.angle_gamma   90.00
#
_symmetry.space_group_name_H-M   'P 1'
#
loop_
_entity.id
_entity.type
_entity.pdbx_description
1 polymer ?
#
loop_
_entity_poly.entity_id
_entity_poly.type
_entity_poly.pdbx_seq_one_letter_code
_entity_poly.pdbx_strand_id
1 'polypeptide(L)'
;MSSSCKGLLAAMRDCLMRSDCVVKDGHKPSECLRNHTNELPEECQSLRRATFECKRGMIDMRNRFRGNVGAQFHYVPDERPSIDSESI
;
A
#
# COMPACT_ATOMS: atom_id res chain seq x y z
N MET A 1 18.37 -3.21 -2.90
CA MET A 1 17.39 -2.31 -2.24
C MET A 1 16.94 -2.97 -0.94
N SER A 2 17.22 -2.33 0.20
CA SER A 2 16.94 -2.82 1.56
C SER A 2 15.51 -3.36 1.69
N SER A 3 15.38 -4.53 2.31
CA SER A 3 14.12 -5.28 2.44
C SER A 3 13.04 -4.60 3.29
N SER A 4 13.41 -3.54 4.00
CA SER A 4 12.61 -2.85 5.02
C SER A 4 11.21 -2.41 4.58
N CYS A 5 10.99 -1.93 3.35
CA CYS A 5 9.66 -1.47 2.92
C CYS A 5 8.97 -2.42 1.92
N LYS A 6 9.49 -3.63 1.71
CA LYS A 6 8.97 -4.53 0.66
C LYS A 6 7.53 -4.96 0.92
N GLY A 7 7.15 -5.25 2.17
CA GLY A 7 5.79 -5.61 2.53
C GLY A 7 4.78 -4.49 2.24
N LEU A 8 5.09 -3.26 2.65
CA LEU A 8 4.26 -2.09 2.34
C LEU A 8 4.14 -1.82 0.84
N LEU A 9 5.22 -2.02 0.08
CA LEU A 9 5.19 -1.85 -1.38
C LEU A 9 4.36 -2.93 -2.06
N ALA A 10 4.40 -4.17 -1.58
CA ALA A 10 3.56 -5.25 -2.08
C ALA A 10 2.08 -4.95 -1.80
N ALA A 11 1.74 -4.62 -0.55
CA ALA A 11 0.39 -4.24 -0.15
C ALA A 11 -0.17 -3.08 -0.98
N MET A 12 0.63 -2.04 -1.19
CA MET A 12 0.22 -0.87 -1.96
C MET A 12 0.00 -1.23 -3.43
N ARG A 13 0.85 -2.08 -4.02
CA ARG A 13 0.67 -2.55 -5.40
C ARG A 13 -0.65 -3.32 -5.52
N ASP A 14 -0.92 -4.23 -4.59
CA ASP A 14 -2.10 -5.08 -4.64
C ASP A 14 -3.38 -4.25 -4.45
N CYS A 15 -3.33 -3.24 -3.58
CA CYS A 15 -4.42 -2.27 -3.43
C CYS A 15 -4.71 -1.51 -4.73
N LEU A 16 -3.67 -1.06 -5.44
CA LEU A 16 -3.81 -0.36 -6.72
C LEU A 16 -4.34 -1.28 -7.83
N MET A 17 -3.96 -2.55 -7.84
CA MET A 17 -4.48 -3.51 -8.83
C MET A 17 -5.97 -3.79 -8.66
N ARG A 18 -6.50 -3.61 -7.44
CA ARG A 18 -7.92 -3.76 -7.13
C ARG A 18 -8.71 -2.44 -7.23
N SER A 19 -8.02 -1.30 -7.30
CA SER A 19 -8.69 -0.01 -7.25
C SER A 19 -9.33 0.35 -8.60
N ASP A 20 -10.40 1.14 -8.51
CA ASP A 20 -11.18 1.60 -9.65
C ASP A 20 -10.33 2.33 -10.70
N CYS A 21 -9.33 3.12 -10.28
CA CYS A 21 -8.47 3.85 -11.22
C CYS A 21 -7.68 2.92 -12.17
N VAL A 22 -7.30 1.72 -11.74
CA VAL A 22 -6.60 0.76 -12.61
C VAL A 22 -7.60 -0.16 -13.32
N VAL A 23 -8.64 -0.61 -12.62
CA VAL A 23 -9.60 -1.59 -13.14
C VAL A 23 -10.64 -0.97 -14.08
N LYS A 24 -11.22 0.18 -13.70
CA LYS A 24 -12.26 0.87 -14.48
C LYS A 24 -11.67 1.77 -15.55
N ASP A 25 -10.70 2.60 -15.17
CA ASP A 25 -10.16 3.63 -16.08
C ASP A 25 -8.96 3.13 -16.90
N GLY A 26 -8.34 2.00 -16.51
CA GLY A 26 -7.20 1.44 -17.22
C GLY A 26 -5.91 2.26 -17.08
N HIS A 27 -5.85 3.17 -16.11
CA HIS A 27 -4.66 3.99 -15.88
C HIS A 27 -3.51 3.16 -15.30
N LYS A 28 -2.28 3.65 -15.50
CA LYS A 28 -1.12 3.03 -14.88
C LYS A 28 -1.16 3.27 -13.37
N PRO A 29 -0.75 2.30 -12.52
CA PRO A 29 -0.72 2.50 -11.06
C PRO A 29 0.08 3.74 -10.63
N SER A 30 1.14 4.09 -11.38
CA SER A 30 1.92 5.30 -11.15
C SER A 30 1.18 6.60 -11.44
N GLU A 31 0.26 6.58 -12.40
CA GLU A 31 -0.60 7.70 -12.78
C GLU A 31 -1.72 7.89 -11.74
N CYS A 32 -2.35 6.78 -11.30
CA CYS A 32 -3.33 6.79 -10.22
C CYS A 32 -2.76 7.42 -8.94
N LEU A 33 -1.50 7.14 -8.62
CA LEU A 33 -0.82 7.74 -7.48
C LEU A 33 -0.46 9.22 -7.67
N ARG A 34 -0.39 9.74 -8.90
CA ARG A 34 -0.01 11.14 -9.12
C ARG A 34 -1.22 12.04 -9.25
N ASN A 35 -2.21 11.60 -10.01
CA ASN A 35 -3.33 12.43 -10.45
C ASN A 35 -4.64 12.07 -9.76
N HIS A 36 -4.82 10.81 -9.35
CA HIS A 36 -6.10 10.28 -8.86
C HIS A 36 -6.04 9.83 -7.40
N THR A 37 -5.26 10.52 -6.55
CA THR A 37 -5.10 10.11 -5.14
C THR A 37 -6.38 10.17 -4.33
N ASN A 38 -7.29 11.07 -4.67
CA ASN A 38 -8.54 11.27 -3.95
C ASN A 38 -9.62 10.26 -4.36
N GLU A 39 -9.51 9.68 -5.55
CA GLU A 39 -10.41 8.65 -6.09
C GLU A 39 -10.02 7.24 -5.61
N LEU A 40 -8.83 7.11 -5.04
CA LEU A 40 -8.39 5.85 -4.45
C LEU A 40 -9.13 5.57 -3.13
N PRO A 41 -9.44 4.28 -2.84
CA PRO A 41 -9.97 3.86 -1.56
C PRO A 41 -9.09 4.32 -0.38
N GLU A 42 -9.71 4.55 0.77
CA GLU A 42 -9.01 4.97 2.00
C GLU A 42 -7.88 4.01 2.39
N GLU A 43 -8.08 2.71 2.18
CA GLU A 43 -7.05 1.68 2.36
C GLU A 43 -5.80 1.93 1.51
N CYS A 44 -5.95 2.27 0.23
CA CYS A 44 -4.82 2.57 -0.63
C CYS A 44 -4.14 3.89 -0.24
N GLN A 45 -4.90 4.86 0.25
CA GLN A 45 -4.36 6.13 0.74
C GLN A 45 -3.53 5.94 2.03
N SER A 46 -3.98 5.08 2.95
CA SER A 46 -3.23 4.77 4.16
C SER A 46 -1.93 4.02 3.83
N LEU A 47 -1.97 3.05 2.92
CA LEU A 47 -0.77 2.33 2.43
C LEU A 47 0.22 3.26 1.72
N ARG A 48 -0.27 4.26 0.96
CA ARG A 48 0.58 5.30 0.38
C ARG A 48 1.29 6.13 1.45
N ARG A 49 0.60 6.52 2.53
CA ARG A 49 1.21 7.26 3.64
C ARG A 49 2.26 6.40 4.34
N ALA A 50 1.92 5.15 4.68
CA ALA A 50 2.84 4.23 5.33
C ALA A 50 4.08 3.92 4.48
N THR A 51 3.94 3.72 3.16
CA THR A 51 5.08 3.52 2.26
C THR A 51 5.98 4.76 2.19
N PHE A 52 5.40 5.96 2.19
CA PHE A 52 6.14 7.21 2.23
C PHE A 52 6.92 7.36 3.55
N GLU A 53 6.27 7.11 4.68
CA GLU A 53 6.89 7.15 6.01
C GLU A 53 8.00 6.11 6.13
N CYS A 54 7.79 4.89 5.62
CA CYS A 54 8.83 3.85 5.62
C CYS A 54 10.06 4.30 4.82
N LYS A 55 9.88 4.83 3.60
CA LYS A 55 11.00 5.34 2.78
C LYS A 55 11.70 6.52 3.42
N ARG A 56 10.94 7.48 3.96
CA ARG A 56 11.48 8.63 4.69
C ARG A 56 12.27 8.17 5.91
N GLY A 57 11.75 7.19 6.65
CA GLY A 57 12.39 6.62 7.83
C GLY A 57 13.70 5.89 7.54
N MET A 58 13.90 5.39 6.31
CA MET A 58 15.17 4.78 5.89
C MET A 58 16.28 5.80 5.64
N ILE A 59 15.92 7.03 5.27
CA ILE A 59 16.87 8.11 4.99
C ILE A 59 17.12 8.94 6.25
N ASP A 60 16.16 8.95 7.19
CA ASP A 60 16.28 9.67 8.46
C ASP A 60 17.32 9.03 9.39
N MET A 61 18.38 9.79 9.67
CA MET A 61 19.48 9.38 10.55
C MET A 61 19.02 9.11 11.99
N ARG A 62 17.92 9.73 12.46
CA ARG A 62 17.38 9.52 13.81
C ARG A 62 16.85 8.11 14.02
N ASN A 63 16.38 7.47 12.94
CA ASN A 63 15.86 6.10 12.98
C ASN A 63 16.95 5.03 12.90
N ARG A 64 18.22 5.42 12.71
CA ARG A 64 19.36 4.48 12.74
C ARG A 64 19.55 3.83 14.11
N PHE A 65 19.28 4.57 15.19
CA PHE A 65 19.45 4.08 16.56
C PHE A 65 18.19 3.42 17.13
N ARG A 66 17.00 3.91 16.76
CA ARG A 66 15.72 3.41 17.28
C ARG A 66 15.05 2.37 16.39
N GLY A 67 15.54 2.20 15.16
CA GLY A 67 14.89 1.40 14.13
C GLY A 67 13.81 2.19 13.38
N ASN A 68 13.58 1.80 12.13
CA ASN A 68 12.49 2.35 11.33
C ASN A 68 11.20 1.58 11.66
N VAL A 69 10.28 2.21 12.39
CA VAL A 69 9.00 1.58 12.79
C VAL A 69 8.18 1.19 11.56
N GLY A 70 8.22 2.00 10.49
CA GLY A 70 7.55 1.70 9.22
C GLY A 70 8.13 0.50 8.47
N ALA A 71 9.31 0.00 8.85
CA ALA A 71 9.96 -1.13 8.20
C ALA A 71 9.49 -2.52 8.69
N GLN A 72 8.67 -2.58 9.74
CA GLN A 72 8.25 -3.86 10.35
C GLN A 72 6.90 -4.36 9.82
N PHE A 73 6.35 -3.74 8.78
CA PHE A 73 5.05 -4.12 8.23
C PHE A 73 5.11 -5.47 7.50
N HIS A 74 4.31 -6.42 7.96
CA HIS A 74 4.07 -7.69 7.28
C HIS A 74 2.77 -7.61 6.49
N TYR A 75 2.84 -7.80 5.17
CA TYR A 75 1.67 -7.89 4.32
C TYR A 75 1.24 -9.35 4.20
N VAL A 76 0.00 -9.64 4.58
CA VAL A 76 -0.67 -10.89 4.24
C VAL A 76 -1.62 -10.57 3.09
N PRO A 77 -1.41 -11.12 1.88
CA PRO A 77 -2.35 -10.93 0.79
C PRO A 77 -3.70 -11.51 1.21
N ASP A 78 -4.74 -10.72 0.97
CA ASP A 78 -6.09 -11.06 1.33
C ASP A 78 -6.64 -12.09 0.32
N GLU A 79 -6.52 -13.36 0.68
CA GLU A 79 -7.24 -14.51 0.11
C GLU A 79 -8.60 -14.65 0.80
N ARG A 80 -9.47 -13.64 0.73
CA ARG A 80 -10.87 -13.82 1.12
C ARG A 80 -11.54 -14.72 0.06
N PRO A 81 -12.04 -15.93 0.40
CA PRO A 81 -12.96 -16.62 -0.49
C PRO A 81 -14.23 -15.77 -0.60
N SER A 82 -14.61 -15.44 -1.83
CA SER A 82 -15.91 -14.86 -2.14
C SER A 82 -17.00 -15.84 -1.74
N ILE A 83 -17.59 -15.64 -0.56
CA ILE A 83 -18.86 -16.26 -0.18
C ILE A 83 -19.88 -15.12 -0.14
N ASP A 84 -20.39 -14.79 -1.32
CA ASP A 84 -21.78 -14.37 -1.42
C ASP A 84 -22.65 -15.57 -0.98
N SER A 85 -23.75 -15.31 -0.28
CA SER A 85 -24.75 -16.26 0.30
C SER A 85 -24.40 -16.76 1.71
N GLU A 86 -25.19 -16.62 2.77
CA GLU A 86 -26.64 -16.56 2.85
C GLU A 86 -27.04 -16.00 4.23
N SER A 87 -28.08 -15.18 4.25
CA SER A 87 -28.91 -14.90 5.42
C SER A 87 -29.38 -16.20 6.08
N ILE A 88 -29.32 -16.29 7.40
CA ILE A 88 -30.34 -16.85 8.31
C ILE A 88 -30.09 -16.27 9.70
#